data_AF-A0A2E9LNG2-F1
#
_entry.id   AF-A0A2E9LNG2-F1
#
_cell.length_a   1.000
_cell.length_b   1.000
_cell.length_c   1.000
_cell.angle_alpha   90.00
_cell.angle_beta   90.00
_cell.angle_gamma   90.00
#
_symmetry.space_group_name_H-M   'P 1'
#
loop_
_entity.id
_entity.type
_entity.pdbx_description
1 polymer ?
#
loop_
_entity_poly.entity_id
_entity_poly.type
_entity_poly.pdbx_seq_one_letter_code
_entity_poly.pdbx_strand_id
1 'polypeptide(L)'
;MDRKMTGGGRVDTGDVEPAKGNAKPKAILTTHGFELFINDAEEFSGNLQFNDHRNGDVFHATSIDQILFTNDPSLDSGNPGSSFNTARVSGAGRLNGVDGVRFTAVITDNGEPGKTDTFEITFPDGENPGISGVLEGGNHQAH
;
A
#
# COMPACT_ATOMS: atom_id res chain seq x y z
N MET A 1 -1.75 -22.96 -6.31
CA MET A 1 -2.82 -22.52 -5.41
C MET A 1 -3.02 -21.05 -5.66
N ASP A 2 -4.27 -20.60 -5.69
CA ASP A 2 -4.60 -19.18 -5.72
C ASP A 2 -3.96 -18.48 -4.51
N ARG A 3 -3.31 -17.34 -4.75
CA ARG A 3 -2.67 -16.51 -3.73
C ARG A 3 -3.29 -15.13 -3.77
N LYS A 4 -3.61 -14.58 -2.60
CA LYS A 4 -4.29 -13.28 -2.51
C LYS A 4 -3.75 -12.44 -1.36
N MET A 5 -3.54 -11.16 -1.61
CA MET A 5 -3.28 -10.19 -0.54
C MET A 5 -4.31 -9.07 -0.60
N THR A 6 -4.88 -8.72 0.53
CA THR A 6 -5.84 -7.60 0.63
C THR A 6 -5.50 -6.70 1.78
N GLY A 7 -6.05 -5.49 1.73
CA GLY A 7 -6.06 -4.63 2.88
C GLY A 7 -6.01 -3.18 2.51
N GLY A 8 -5.55 -2.40 3.46
CA GLY A 8 -5.40 -0.97 3.35
C GLY A 8 -5.12 -0.39 4.72
N GLY A 9 -4.81 0.89 4.73
CA GLY A 9 -4.48 1.55 5.97
C GLY A 9 -4.03 2.97 5.75
N ARG A 10 -3.33 3.46 6.76
CA ARG A 10 -2.73 4.78 6.78
C ARG A 10 -1.27 4.71 7.20
N VAL A 11 -0.44 5.51 6.57
CA VAL A 11 0.96 5.72 6.95
C VAL A 11 1.14 7.21 7.20
N ASP A 12 1.63 7.57 8.39
CA ASP A 12 1.91 8.96 8.74
C ASP A 12 3.11 9.49 7.94
N THR A 13 3.01 10.75 7.52
CA THR A 13 4.04 11.37 6.68
C THR A 13 5.18 12.02 7.47
N GLY A 14 5.01 12.13 8.79
CA GLY A 14 5.86 12.93 9.68
C GLY A 14 5.51 14.41 9.69
N ASP A 15 4.71 14.89 8.73
CA ASP A 15 4.25 16.27 8.69
C ASP A 15 3.04 16.50 9.60
N VAL A 16 2.86 17.74 10.06
CA VAL A 16 1.71 18.15 10.86
C VAL A 16 1.09 19.42 10.30
N GLU A 17 -0.24 19.45 10.25
CA GLU A 17 -0.98 20.68 10.04
C GLU A 17 -0.88 21.56 11.29
N PRO A 18 -0.61 22.86 11.14
CA PRO A 18 -0.56 23.77 12.28
C PRO A 18 -1.92 23.82 12.99
N ALA A 19 -1.86 23.89 14.31
CA ALA A 19 -3.04 24.01 15.16
C ALA A 19 -3.91 25.22 14.75
N LYS A 20 -5.22 25.00 14.59
CA LYS A 20 -6.20 26.08 14.47
C LYS A 20 -6.76 26.42 15.85
N GLY A 21 -6.38 27.59 16.38
CA GLY A 21 -6.78 28.01 17.73
C GLY A 21 -6.17 27.12 18.82
N ASN A 22 -6.99 26.65 19.77
CA ASN A 22 -6.56 25.82 20.90
C ASN A 22 -6.50 24.31 20.57
N ALA A 23 -6.67 23.93 19.31
CA ALA A 23 -6.60 22.53 18.90
C ALA A 23 -5.16 22.00 18.97
N LYS A 24 -5.00 20.68 19.08
CA LYS A 24 -3.68 20.04 18.87
C LYS A 24 -3.35 20.04 17.37
N PRO A 25 -2.06 20.14 16.99
CA PRO A 25 -1.62 19.89 15.62
C PRO A 25 -2.11 18.52 15.14
N LYS A 26 -2.49 18.43 13.87
CA LYS A 26 -3.02 17.21 13.26
C LYS A 26 -1.95 16.58 12.39
N ALA A 27 -1.63 15.31 12.61
CA ALA A 27 -0.72 14.58 11.73
C ALA A 27 -1.28 14.52 10.30
N ILE A 28 -0.42 14.75 9.32
CA ILE A 28 -0.71 14.52 7.92
C ILE A 28 -0.32 13.08 7.60
N LEU A 29 -1.18 12.40 6.87
CA LEU A 29 -1.08 10.98 6.60
C LEU A 29 -1.31 10.70 5.12
N THR A 30 -0.97 9.50 4.71
CA THR A 30 -1.41 8.89 3.46
C THR A 30 -2.41 7.79 3.77
N THR A 31 -3.23 7.43 2.79
CA THR A 31 -4.12 6.26 2.88
C THR A 31 -4.02 5.41 1.64
N HIS A 32 -4.19 4.11 1.78
CA HIS A 32 -4.23 3.20 0.64
C HIS A 32 -5.23 2.07 0.86
N GLY A 33 -5.58 1.42 -0.25
CA GLY A 33 -6.37 0.19 -0.27
C GLY A 33 -6.02 -0.63 -1.49
N PHE A 34 -6.07 -1.94 -1.36
CA PHE A 34 -5.72 -2.86 -2.44
C PHE A 34 -6.39 -4.23 -2.30
N GLU A 35 -6.47 -4.90 -3.45
CA GLU A 35 -6.72 -6.33 -3.55
C GLU A 35 -5.85 -6.86 -4.69
N LEU A 36 -5.06 -7.88 -4.39
CA LEU A 36 -4.04 -8.44 -5.28
C LEU A 36 -4.25 -9.95 -5.35
N PHE A 37 -4.20 -10.52 -6.56
CA PHE A 37 -4.54 -11.91 -6.79
C PHE A 37 -3.62 -12.51 -7.86
N ILE A 38 -3.13 -13.73 -7.61
CA ILE A 38 -2.49 -14.59 -8.60
C ILE A 38 -3.19 -15.94 -8.56
N ASN A 39 -3.68 -16.42 -9.71
CA ASN A 39 -4.33 -17.73 -9.80
C ASN A 39 -3.33 -18.88 -10.01
N ASP A 40 -3.84 -20.11 -10.03
CA ASP A 40 -3.08 -21.33 -10.33
C ASP A 40 -2.33 -21.35 -11.68
N ALA A 41 -2.77 -20.53 -12.64
CA ALA A 41 -2.12 -20.40 -13.95
C ALA A 41 -1.06 -19.28 -13.97
N GLU A 42 -0.74 -18.70 -12.81
CA GLU A 42 0.15 -17.54 -12.64
C GLU A 42 -0.35 -16.27 -13.35
N GLU A 43 -1.65 -16.20 -13.64
CA GLU A 43 -2.29 -14.97 -14.11
C GLU A 43 -2.60 -14.08 -12.91
N PHE A 44 -2.25 -12.81 -13.02
CA PHE A 44 -2.41 -11.84 -11.93
C PHE A 44 -3.47 -10.78 -12.26
N SER A 45 -4.16 -10.32 -11.22
CA SER A 45 -5.08 -9.19 -11.29
C SER A 45 -5.15 -8.46 -9.96
N GLY A 46 -5.71 -7.25 -9.95
CA GLY A 46 -5.89 -6.51 -8.71
C GLY A 46 -6.26 -5.06 -8.90
N ASN A 47 -6.37 -4.35 -7.78
CA ASN A 47 -6.53 -2.92 -7.71
C ASN A 47 -5.63 -2.35 -6.60
N LEU A 48 -5.20 -1.11 -6.78
CA LEU A 48 -4.47 -0.34 -5.78
C LEU A 48 -4.87 1.12 -5.87
N GLN A 49 -5.17 1.72 -4.73
CA GLN A 49 -5.42 3.15 -4.58
C GLN A 49 -4.51 3.72 -3.51
N PHE A 50 -4.03 4.94 -3.75
CA PHE A 50 -3.20 5.69 -2.82
C PHE A 50 -3.64 7.15 -2.82
N ASN A 51 -3.87 7.72 -1.64
CA ASN A 51 -4.22 9.12 -1.46
C ASN A 51 -3.20 9.77 -0.52
N ASP A 52 -2.62 10.87 -0.96
CA ASP A 52 -1.66 11.66 -0.21
C ASP A 52 -2.33 12.93 0.34
N HIS A 53 -2.52 13.00 1.66
CA HIS A 53 -3.21 14.13 2.26
C HIS A 53 -2.29 15.34 2.50
N ARG A 54 -0.99 15.27 2.17
CA ARG A 54 -0.06 16.42 2.22
C ARG A 54 -0.40 17.47 1.18
N ASN A 55 -0.64 17.02 -0.04
CA ASN A 55 -0.86 17.86 -1.21
C ASN A 55 -2.21 17.58 -1.89
N GLY A 56 -2.94 16.57 -1.43
CA GLY A 56 -4.23 16.17 -2.00
C GLY A 56 -4.10 15.26 -3.22
N ASP A 57 -2.93 14.65 -3.45
CA ASP A 57 -2.74 13.78 -4.59
C ASP A 57 -3.56 12.50 -4.46
N VAL A 58 -4.19 12.10 -5.56
CA VAL A 58 -4.98 10.87 -5.65
C VAL A 58 -4.44 10.03 -6.80
N PHE A 59 -3.99 8.83 -6.45
CA PHE A 59 -3.52 7.82 -7.39
C PHE A 59 -4.46 6.62 -7.44
N HIS A 60 -4.79 6.20 -8.66
CA HIS A 60 -5.52 4.97 -8.94
C HIS A 60 -4.76 4.13 -9.97
N ALA A 61 -4.37 2.90 -9.60
CA ALA A 61 -3.77 1.98 -10.56
C ALA A 61 -4.80 1.59 -11.63
N THR A 62 -4.43 1.76 -12.90
CA THR A 62 -5.27 1.41 -14.06
C THR A 62 -4.77 0.16 -14.76
N SER A 63 -3.51 -0.21 -14.56
CA SER A 63 -2.96 -1.52 -14.88
C SER A 63 -2.10 -2.06 -13.74
N ILE A 64 -2.13 -3.37 -13.59
CA ILE A 64 -1.11 -4.12 -12.86
C ILE A 64 -0.30 -4.82 -13.94
N ASP A 65 1.01 -4.66 -13.90
CA ASP A 65 1.94 -5.26 -14.87
C ASP A 65 2.71 -6.44 -14.24
N GLN A 66 2.80 -6.48 -12.91
CA GLN A 66 3.42 -7.57 -12.16
C GLN A 66 2.90 -7.61 -10.73
N ILE A 67 2.71 -8.83 -10.21
CA ILE A 67 2.58 -9.13 -8.78
C ILE A 67 3.61 -10.22 -8.46
N LEU A 68 4.38 -10.03 -7.40
CA LEU A 68 5.28 -11.03 -6.85
C LEU A 68 5.02 -11.19 -5.36
N PHE A 69 4.52 -12.36 -4.97
CA PHE A 69 4.41 -12.75 -3.57
C PHE A 69 5.67 -13.47 -3.10
N THR A 70 6.22 -13.02 -1.98
CA THR A 70 7.40 -13.60 -1.32
C THR A 70 7.16 -13.77 0.17
N ASN A 71 7.83 -14.76 0.76
CA ASN A 71 7.88 -14.93 2.20
C ASN A 71 9.17 -14.35 2.76
N ASP A 72 9.08 -13.29 3.56
CA ASP A 72 10.18 -12.83 4.40
C ASP A 72 10.15 -13.64 5.71
N PRO A 73 11.16 -14.48 6.00
CA PRO A 73 11.16 -15.34 7.19
C PRO A 73 11.27 -14.58 8.51
N SER A 74 11.54 -13.27 8.49
CA SER A 74 11.55 -12.41 9.68
C SER A 74 10.17 -11.86 10.05
N LEU A 75 9.18 -12.02 9.17
CA LEU A 75 7.80 -11.59 9.36
C LEU A 75 6.89 -12.80 9.56
N ASP A 76 5.85 -12.63 10.38
CA ASP A 76 4.83 -13.63 10.64
C ASP A 76 3.48 -13.08 10.18
N SER A 77 2.88 -13.65 9.13
CA SER A 77 1.54 -13.27 8.65
C SER A 77 0.44 -13.53 9.69
N GLY A 78 0.77 -14.15 10.82
CA GLY A 78 -0.16 -14.39 11.92
C GLY A 78 -1.13 -15.52 11.62
N ASN A 79 -2.37 -15.39 12.09
CA ASN A 79 -3.41 -16.40 11.95
C ASN A 79 -4.64 -15.83 11.22
N PRO A 80 -5.13 -16.48 10.15
CA PRO A 80 -4.58 -17.68 9.52
C PRO A 80 -3.25 -17.39 8.82
N GLY A 81 -2.26 -18.27 9.03
CA GLY A 81 -0.95 -18.11 8.40
C GLY A 81 -1.02 -18.35 6.91
N SER A 82 -0.29 -17.53 6.14
CA SER A 82 -0.11 -17.71 4.71
C SER A 82 1.31 -18.19 4.39
N SER A 83 1.50 -18.71 3.18
CA SER A 83 2.82 -19.12 2.69
C SER A 83 3.72 -17.95 2.27
N PHE A 84 3.19 -16.73 2.30
CA PHE A 84 3.87 -15.48 1.99
C PHE A 84 3.35 -14.38 2.91
N ASN A 85 4.11 -13.29 2.99
CA ASN A 85 3.77 -12.13 3.81
C ASN A 85 4.14 -10.79 3.14
N THR A 86 4.72 -10.84 1.94
CA THR A 86 5.15 -9.65 1.20
C THR A 86 4.65 -9.71 -0.23
N ALA A 87 4.04 -8.63 -0.70
CA ALA A 87 3.72 -8.40 -2.10
C ALA A 87 4.58 -7.28 -2.67
N ARG A 88 5.18 -7.51 -3.83
CA ARG A 88 5.74 -6.47 -4.70
C ARG A 88 4.87 -6.33 -5.93
N VAL A 89 4.41 -5.12 -6.20
CA VAL A 89 3.46 -4.83 -7.29
C VAL A 89 3.98 -3.66 -8.10
N SER A 90 3.83 -3.73 -9.41
CA SER A 90 4.13 -2.61 -10.30
C SER A 90 3.10 -2.50 -11.41
N GLY A 91 2.96 -1.31 -11.98
CA GLY A 91 2.08 -1.07 -13.10
C GLY A 91 2.04 0.39 -13.50
N ALA A 92 0.91 0.79 -14.06
CA ALA A 92 0.62 2.18 -14.38
C ALA A 92 -0.72 2.61 -13.78
N GLY A 93 -0.90 3.90 -13.62
CA GLY A 93 -2.13 4.46 -13.10
C GLY A 93 -2.37 5.90 -13.50
N ARG A 94 -3.36 6.48 -12.83
CA ARG A 94 -3.75 7.87 -12.96
C ARG A 94 -3.40 8.60 -11.68
N LEU A 95 -2.55 9.62 -11.77
CA LEU A 95 -2.24 10.54 -10.68
C LEU A 95 -2.88 11.89 -10.97
N ASN A 96 -3.82 12.35 -10.14
CA ASN A 96 -4.49 13.65 -10.31
C ASN A 96 -5.08 13.90 -11.72
N GLY A 97 -5.59 12.84 -12.36
CA GLY A 97 -6.12 12.94 -13.73
C GLY A 97 -5.09 12.70 -14.84
N VAL A 98 -3.80 12.64 -14.53
CA VAL A 98 -2.73 12.32 -15.49
C VAL A 98 -2.56 10.80 -15.60
N ASP A 99 -2.92 10.24 -16.75
CA ASP A 99 -2.79 8.81 -17.05
C ASP A 99 -1.34 8.41 -17.37
N GLY A 100 -1.02 7.13 -17.15
CA GLY A 100 0.26 6.52 -17.55
C GLY A 100 1.39 6.64 -16.53
N VAL A 101 1.10 7.16 -15.33
CA VAL A 101 2.10 7.30 -14.26
C VAL A 101 2.50 5.91 -13.74
N ARG A 102 3.79 5.59 -13.84
CA ARG A 102 4.35 4.34 -13.34
C ARG A 102 4.39 4.33 -11.82
N PHE A 103 4.15 3.16 -11.23
CA PHE A 103 4.30 2.97 -9.80
C PHE A 103 4.96 1.62 -9.47
N THR A 104 5.54 1.55 -8.28
CA THR A 104 5.92 0.30 -7.63
C THR A 104 5.52 0.38 -6.17
N ALA A 105 4.92 -0.68 -5.63
CA ALA A 105 4.53 -0.80 -4.25
C ALA A 105 5.11 -2.07 -3.60
N VAL A 106 5.51 -1.96 -2.34
CA VAL A 106 5.89 -3.08 -1.47
C VAL A 106 4.97 -3.07 -0.27
N ILE A 107 4.28 -4.19 -0.05
CA ILE A 107 3.24 -4.31 0.96
C ILE A 107 3.58 -5.52 1.82
N THR A 108 3.64 -5.34 3.14
CA THR A 108 3.91 -6.44 4.07
C THR A 108 2.75 -6.64 5.04
N ASP A 109 2.47 -7.90 5.33
CA ASP A 109 1.59 -8.37 6.41
C ASP A 109 2.49 -8.99 7.48
N ASN A 110 2.46 -8.44 8.69
CA ASN A 110 3.21 -8.95 9.83
C ASN A 110 2.25 -9.28 10.99
N GLY A 111 1.09 -9.82 10.63
CA GLY A 111 0.14 -10.44 11.54
C GLY A 111 -0.82 -9.45 12.19
N GLU A 112 -1.93 -10.00 12.70
CA GLU A 112 -2.91 -9.20 13.43
C GLU A 112 -2.30 -8.61 14.71
N PRO A 113 -2.61 -7.34 15.05
CA PRO A 113 -3.69 -6.51 14.53
C PRO A 113 -3.30 -5.58 13.37
N GLY A 114 -2.26 -5.90 12.58
CA GLY A 114 -1.83 -5.11 11.42
C GLY A 114 -0.98 -3.88 11.77
N LYS A 115 -0.58 -3.73 13.04
CA LYS A 115 0.18 -2.57 13.55
C LYS A 115 1.66 -2.58 13.17
N THR A 116 2.13 -3.69 12.64
CA THR A 116 3.52 -3.89 12.20
C THR A 116 3.61 -4.16 10.71
N ASP A 117 2.47 -4.10 10.02
CA ASP A 117 2.38 -4.12 8.57
C ASP A 117 3.04 -2.86 8.01
N THR A 118 3.63 -2.98 6.83
CA THR A 118 4.25 -1.85 6.14
C THR A 118 3.66 -1.65 4.76
N PHE A 119 3.66 -0.39 4.34
CA PHE A 119 3.31 0.01 3.00
C PHE A 119 4.37 0.97 2.47
N GLU A 120 4.86 0.67 1.28
CA GLU A 120 5.71 1.53 0.50
C GLU A 120 5.15 1.66 -0.90
N ILE A 121 5.12 2.88 -1.44
CA ILE A 121 4.84 3.16 -2.84
C ILE A 121 5.76 4.25 -3.36
N THR A 122 6.22 4.08 -4.60
CA THR A 122 7.06 5.04 -5.31
C THR A 122 6.49 5.31 -6.70
N PHE A 123 6.70 6.53 -7.19
CA PHE A 123 6.32 6.97 -8.54
C PHE A 123 7.58 7.45 -9.28
N PRO A 124 8.32 6.56 -9.96
CA PRO A 124 9.63 6.89 -10.55
C PRO A 124 9.63 8.06 -11.53
N ASP A 125 8.51 8.23 -12.25
CA ASP A 125 8.32 9.24 -13.28
C ASP A 125 7.39 10.39 -12.83
N GLY A 126 6.94 10.38 -11.57
CA GLY A 126 5.93 11.30 -11.05
C GLY A 126 6.47 12.41 -10.14
N GLU A 127 5.68 13.46 -9.95
CA GLU A 127 5.99 14.53 -8.98
C GLU A 127 5.68 14.13 -7.52
N ASN A 128 4.81 13.13 -7.31
CA ASN A 128 4.52 12.62 -5.97
C ASN A 128 5.71 11.76 -5.46
N PRO A 129 6.31 12.08 -4.30
CA PRO A 129 7.48 11.37 -3.80
C PRO A 129 7.18 9.96 -3.28
N GLY A 130 5.90 9.59 -3.16
CA GLY A 130 5.47 8.35 -2.53
C GLY A 130 5.49 8.40 -1.00
N ILE A 131 5.46 7.23 -0.39
CA ILE A 131 5.56 7.05 1.06
C ILE A 131 6.17 5.68 1.38
N SER A 132 6.80 5.54 2.54
CA SER A 132 7.19 4.25 3.12
C SER A 132 7.02 4.33 4.63
N GLY A 133 6.42 3.31 5.24
CA GLY A 133 6.28 3.26 6.69
C GLY A 133 5.38 2.14 7.22
N VAL A 134 5.28 2.12 8.55
CA VAL A 134 4.40 1.20 9.28
C VAL A 134 2.97 1.74 9.28
N LEU A 135 1.97 0.85 9.31
CA LEU A 135 0.58 1.26 9.42
C LEU A 135 0.28 1.89 10.79
N GLU A 136 -0.19 3.13 10.77
CA GLU A 136 -0.77 3.81 11.95
C GLU A 136 -2.25 3.45 12.14
N GLY A 137 -2.79 2.60 11.26
CA GLY A 137 -4.14 2.06 11.30
C GLY A 137 -4.49 1.36 9.98
N GLY A 138 -5.40 0.39 10.05
CA GLY A 138 -5.67 -0.53 8.94
C GLY A 138 -5.10 -1.91 9.22
N ASN A 139 -5.09 -2.76 8.20
CA ASN A 139 -4.58 -4.12 8.25
C ASN A 139 -4.32 -4.62 6.83
N HIS A 140 -3.27 -5.41 6.65
CA HIS A 140 -3.01 -6.22 5.47
C HIS A 140 -3.22 -7.69 5.83
N GLN A 141 -3.66 -8.49 4.87
CA GLN A 141 -3.91 -9.91 5.06
C GLN A 141 -3.45 -10.68 3.83
N ALA A 142 -2.51 -11.60 4.03
CA ALA A 142 -2.12 -12.61 3.07
C ALA A 142 -3.03 -13.86 3.19
N HIS A 143 -3.37 -14.46 2.05
CA HIS A 143 -4.23 -15.64 1.94
C HIS A 143 -3.67 -16.63 0.92
#